data_AF-A0A3N5NYG0-F1
#
_entry.id   AF-A0A3N5NYG0-F1
#
_cell.length_a   1.000
_cell.length_b   1.000
_cell.length_c   1.000
_cell.angle_alpha   90.00
_cell.angle_beta   90.00
_cell.angle_gamma   90.00
#
_symmetry.space_group_name_H-M   'P 1'
#
loop_
_entity.id
_entity.type
_entity.pdbx_description
1 polymer ?
#
loop_
_entity_poly.entity_id
_entity_poly.type
_entity_poly.pdbx_seq_one_letter_code
_entity_poly.pdbx_strand_id
1 'polypeptide(L)' 'MKKPPVSLLNSTRSVDAHQELAVAVIRQALLDATNPCAASRVRDGARAFLAGSPMLREWCGVAGLDPRVVLEMCGKQD' A
#
# COMPACT_ATOMS: atom_id res chain seq x y z
N MET A 1 -40.41 4.29 -23.93
CA MET A 1 -39.32 3.44 -23.40
C MET A 1 -38.25 4.31 -22.77
N LYS A 2 -38.19 4.38 -21.43
CA LYS A 2 -37.11 5.08 -20.71
C LYS A 2 -35.94 4.10 -20.55
N LYS A 3 -34.78 4.41 -21.13
CA LYS A 3 -33.53 3.65 -20.91
C LYS A 3 -33.04 3.91 -19.47
N PRO A 4 -32.59 2.90 -18.72
CA PRO A 4 -32.01 3.13 -17.39
C PRO A 4 -30.64 3.81 -17.51
N PRO A 5 -30.24 4.65 -16.53
CA PRO A 5 -28.93 5.29 -16.55
C PRO A 5 -27.84 4.27 -16.24
N VAL A 6 -26.93 4.08 -17.21
CA VAL A 6 -25.74 3.19 -17.16
C VAL A 6 -24.62 3.81 -16.31
N SER A 7 -24.95 4.47 -15.20
CA SER A 7 -23.96 5.26 -14.41
C SER A 7 -23.68 4.71 -13.01
N LEU A 8 -24.34 3.63 -12.57
CA LEU A 8 -24.15 3.08 -11.21
C LEU A 8 -23.21 1.87 -11.12
N LEU A 9 -22.71 1.33 -12.24
CA LEU A 9 -21.88 0.11 -12.23
C LEU A 9 -20.37 0.36 -12.34
N ASN A 10 -19.93 1.62 -12.42
CA ASN A 10 -18.50 1.94 -12.56
C ASN A 10 -17.84 2.46 -11.28
N SER A 11 -18.58 2.54 -10.17
CA SER A 11 -18.11 3.16 -8.92
C SER A 11 -17.42 2.18 -7.95
N THR A 12 -17.57 0.87 -8.13
CA THR A 12 -16.95 -0.14 -7.25
C THR A 12 -15.58 -0.60 -7.77
N ARG A 13 -15.43 -0.76 -9.10
CA ARG A 13 -14.19 -1.29 -9.70
C ARG A 13 -12.96 -0.38 -9.52
N SER A 14 -13.17 0.93 -9.35
CA SER A 14 -12.07 1.90 -9.17
C SER A 14 -11.51 1.87 -7.76
N VAL A 15 -12.36 1.69 -6.74
CA VAL A 15 -11.92 1.62 -5.33
C VAL A 15 -11.06 0.38 -5.11
N ASP A 16 -11.47 -0.75 -5.69
CA ASP A 16 -10.73 -2.01 -5.59
C ASP A 16 -9.34 -1.93 -6.25
N ALA A 17 -9.22 -1.33 -7.45
CA ALA A 17 -7.94 -1.25 -8.16
C ALA A 17 -6.90 -0.35 -7.45
N HIS A 18 -7.33 0.79 -6.89
CA HIS A 18 -6.44 1.66 -6.12
C HIS A 18 -6.05 1.01 -4.79
N GLN A 19 -6.98 0.31 -4.14
CA GLN A 19 -6.73 -0.45 -2.92
C GLN A 19 -5.73 -1.59 -3.18
N GLU A 20 -5.91 -2.36 -4.24
CA GLU A 20 -4.99 -3.43 -4.67
C GLU A 20 -3.58 -2.88 -4.95
N LEU A 21 -3.50 -1.76 -5.68
CA LEU A 21 -2.21 -1.10 -5.94
C LEU A 21 -1.54 -0.65 -4.64
N ALA A 22 -2.32 -0.09 -3.71
CA ALA A 22 -1.81 0.36 -2.43
C ALA A 22 -1.27 -0.78 -1.58
N VAL A 23 -1.99 -1.91 -1.54
CA VAL A 23 -1.52 -3.14 -0.89
C VAL A 23 -0.23 -3.63 -1.54
N ALA A 24 -0.15 -3.62 -2.88
CA ALA A 24 1.04 -4.04 -3.61
C ALA A 24 2.27 -3.16 -3.29
N VAL A 25 2.11 -1.84 -3.23
CA VAL A 25 3.17 -0.89 -2.85
C VAL A 25 3.68 -1.18 -1.44
N ILE A 26 2.80 -1.34 -0.46
CA ILE A 26 3.17 -1.63 0.93
C ILE A 26 3.88 -2.98 1.02
N ARG A 27 3.37 -4.01 0.33
CA ARG A 27 3.98 -5.34 0.31
C ARG A 27 5.37 -5.32 -0.34
N GLN A 28 5.54 -4.58 -1.43
CA GLN A 28 6.83 -4.45 -2.09
C GLN A 28 7.84 -3.73 -1.20
N ALA A 29 7.44 -2.68 -0.48
CA ALA A 29 8.32 -2.01 0.48
C ALA A 29 8.78 -2.97 1.60
N LEU A 30 7.90 -3.83 2.13
CA LEU A 30 8.29 -4.84 3.12
C LEU A 30 9.31 -5.83 2.58
N LEU A 31 9.12 -6.29 1.34
CA LEU A 31 10.08 -7.18 0.67
C LEU A 31 11.42 -6.48 0.42
N ASP A 32 11.39 -5.25 -0.09
CA ASP A 32 12.58 -4.49 -0.42
C ASP A 32 13.40 -4.12 0.83
N ALA A 33 12.75 -3.83 1.96
CA ALA A 33 13.44 -3.50 3.22
C ALA A 33 14.28 -4.67 3.78
N THR A 34 13.93 -5.90 3.41
CA THR A 34 14.47 -7.15 3.96
C THR A 34 15.29 -7.93 2.94
N ASN A 35 15.17 -7.62 1.65
CA ASN A 35 15.87 -8.30 0.58
C ASN A 35 17.36 -7.90 0.54
N PRO A 36 18.31 -8.79 0.90
CA PRO A 36 19.74 -8.47 0.89
C PRO A 36 20.29 -8.23 -0.52
N CYS A 37 19.62 -8.74 -1.55
CA CYS A 37 20.01 -8.57 -2.95
C CYS A 37 19.50 -7.25 -3.57
N ALA A 38 18.57 -6.55 -2.90
CA ALA A 38 18.13 -5.24 -3.37
C ALA A 38 19.25 -4.20 -3.21
N ALA A 39 19.30 -3.23 -4.12
CA ALA A 39 20.26 -2.13 -4.03
C ALA A 39 20.09 -1.36 -2.70
N SER A 40 21.20 -0.92 -2.09
CA SER A 40 21.17 -0.24 -0.78
C SER A 40 20.16 0.90 -0.72
N ARG A 41 20.17 1.79 -1.72
CA ARG A 41 19.22 2.91 -1.85
C ARG A 41 17.75 2.48 -1.82
N VAL A 42 17.43 1.30 -2.36
CA VAL A 42 16.06 0.76 -2.41
C VAL A 42 15.67 0.25 -1.03
N ARG A 43 16.55 -0.50 -0.36
CA ARG A 43 16.32 -0.97 1.01
C ARG A 43 16.16 0.20 1.99
N ASP A 44 17.03 1.19 1.92
CA ASP A 44 17.00 2.36 2.79
C ASP A 44 15.75 3.21 2.55
N GLY A 45 15.37 3.40 1.29
CA GLY A 45 14.11 4.06 0.92
C GLY A 45 12.88 3.32 1.42
N ALA A 46 12.86 1.98 1.29
CA ALA A 46 11.77 1.15 1.79
C ALA A 46 11.67 1.20 3.32
N ARG A 47 12.80 1.13 4.04
CA ARG A 47 12.84 1.31 5.50
C ARG A 47 12.35 2.69 5.93
N ALA A 48 12.77 3.74 5.24
CA ALA A 48 12.32 5.11 5.53
C ALA A 48 10.82 5.29 5.27
N PHE A 49 10.30 4.72 4.17
CA PHE A 49 8.87 4.66 3.89
C PHE A 49 8.11 3.96 5.03
N LEU A 50 8.58 2.77 5.43
CA LEU A 50 7.98 1.94 6.48
C LEU A 50 8.17 2.50 7.90
N ALA A 51 9.04 3.47 8.14
CA ALA A 51 9.30 4.07 9.45
C ALA A 51 8.20 5.04 9.93
N GLY A 52 6.95 4.86 9.47
CA GLY A 52 5.82 5.70 9.87
C GLY A 52 5.74 7.03 9.12
N SER A 53 6.32 7.09 7.93
CA SER A 53 6.27 8.26 7.06
C SER A 53 4.83 8.72 6.79
N PRO A 54 4.59 10.03 6.53
CA PRO A 54 3.27 10.51 6.10
C PRO A 54 2.75 9.74 4.88
N MET A 55 3.65 9.43 3.94
CA MET A 55 3.32 8.68 2.73
C MET A 55 2.80 7.28 3.06
N LEU A 56 3.39 6.56 4.01
CA LEU A 56 2.86 5.27 4.46
C LEU A 56 1.42 5.38 4.96
N ARG A 57 1.10 6.42 5.73
CA ARG A 57 -0.28 6.61 6.27
C ARG A 57 -1.29 6.83 5.15
N GLU A 58 -0.93 7.58 4.12
CA GLU A 58 -1.78 7.78 2.95
C GLU A 58 -2.01 6.46 2.21
N TRP A 59 -0.95 5.71 1.92
CA TRP A 59 -1.06 4.41 1.28
C TRP A 59 -1.85 3.40 2.11
N CYS A 60 -1.70 3.39 3.44
CA CYS A 60 -2.53 2.59 4.34
C CYS A 60 -4.01 3.01 4.28
N GLY A 61 -4.29 4.31 4.22
CA GLY A 61 -5.65 4.83 4.05
C GLY A 61 -6.29 4.36 2.75
N VAL A 62 -5.55 4.39 1.64
CA VAL A 62 -6.00 3.86 0.34
C VAL A 62 -6.15 2.33 0.38
N ALA A 63 -5.24 1.62 1.06
CA ALA A 63 -5.26 0.17 1.18
C ALA A 63 -6.33 -0.36 2.15
N GLY A 64 -6.96 0.50 2.95
CA GLY A 64 -7.85 0.08 4.04
C GLY A 64 -7.12 -0.66 5.18
N LEU A 65 -5.82 -0.39 5.37
CA LEU A 65 -4.98 -1.03 6.38
C LEU A 65 -4.73 -0.10 7.57
N ASP A 66 -4.58 -0.69 8.77
CA ASP A 66 -4.08 0.06 9.93
C ASP A 66 -2.55 0.23 9.82
N PRO A 67 -2.03 1.47 9.75
CA PRO A 67 -0.59 1.72 9.68
C PRO A 67 0.18 1.15 10.88
N ARG A 68 -0.44 1.00 12.06
CA ARG A 68 0.21 0.38 13.23
C ARG A 68 0.55 -1.08 12.98
N VAL A 69 -0.34 -1.83 12.32
CA VAL A 69 -0.11 -3.24 11.98
C VAL A 69 1.05 -3.37 10.99
N VAL A 70 1.12 -2.46 10.01
CA VAL A 70 2.22 -2.44 9.03
C VAL A 70 3.56 -2.11 9.71
N LEU A 71 3.55 -1.18 10.67
CA LEU A 71 4.75 -0.82 11.45
C LEU A 71 5.26 -1.98 12.31
N GLU A 72 4.36 -2.72 12.97
CA GLU A 72 4.73 -3.90 13.75
C GLU A 72 5.38 -5.00 12.91
N MET A 73 4.92 -5.17 11.66
CA MET A 73 5.53 -6.12 10.72
C MET A 73 6.96 -5.74 10.38
N CYS A 74 7.32 -4.45 10.43
CA CYS A 74 8.69 -3.98 10.24
C CYS A 74 9.54 -4.18 11.51
N GLY A 75 8.96 -4.01 12.69
CA GLY A 75 9.68 -4.08 13.97
C GLY A 75 9.93 -5.49 14.54
N LYS A 76 9.21 -6.51 14.07
CA LYS A 76 9.40 -7.92 14.51
C LYS A 76 10.52 -8.66 13.77
N GLN A 77 11.42 -7.95 13.11
CA GLN A 77 12.44 -8.52 12.21
C GLN A 77 13.88 -8.30 12.68
N ASP A 78 14.06 -7.91 13.95
CA ASP A 78 15.36 -7.84 14.65
C ASP A 78 15.54 -9.04 15.58
#